data_AF-A0A7V3A2G5-F1
#
_entry.id   AF-A0A7V3A2G5-F1
#
_cell.length_a   1.000
_cell.length_b   1.000
_cell.length_c   1.000
_cell.angle_alpha   90.00
_cell.angle_beta   90.00
_cell.angle_gamma   90.00
#
_symmetry.space_group_name_H-M   'P 1'
#
loop_
_entity.id
_entity.type
_entity.pdbx_description
1 polymer ?
#
loop_
_entity_poly.entity_id
_entity_poly.type
_entity_poly.pdbx_seq_one_letter_code
_entity_poly.pdbx_strand_id
1 'polypeptide(L)'
;MVFFLLFGPAFFIWFYLETQGLAWDRRKGLKTFLSGALLTLPFFFIHGIFLSLGSISAEGWKLFAKGFFLDQFLPLLYILAGYVWWHRKGIMISIPEQVVRFLAFGAGGLIPIAFRTHLSFHGWEEGFQYLLIPFVWIQLLYVGALSVGVWFFTVRWERFLVIGAGIGWLFLLGWGGYLYRVNLRFVAWILILGSFVAAGIVFPKVIERVKYL
;
A
#
# COMPACT_ATOMS: atom_id res chain seq x y z
N MET A 1 19.17 2.93 3.39
CA MET A 1 17.82 3.12 4.00
C MET A 1 16.96 4.05 3.17
N VAL A 2 17.39 5.28 2.86
CA VAL A 2 16.63 6.23 2.01
C VAL A 2 16.26 5.64 0.65
N PHE A 3 17.20 5.04 -0.08
CA PHE A 3 16.91 4.39 -1.37
C PHE A 3 15.89 3.23 -1.25
N PHE A 4 15.93 2.49 -0.14
CA PHE A 4 14.99 1.39 0.10
C PHE A 4 13.58 1.91 0.37
N LEU A 5 13.43 3.03 1.08
CA LEU A 5 12.14 3.68 1.23
C LEU A 5 11.62 4.23 -0.11
N LEU A 6 12.46 4.96 -0.84
CA LEU A 6 12.06 5.67 -2.07
C LEU A 6 11.70 4.71 -3.21
N PHE A 7 12.46 3.63 -3.35
CA PHE A 7 12.33 2.75 -4.51
C PHE A 7 12.09 1.29 -4.18
N GLY A 8 12.31 0.84 -2.94
CA GLY A 8 12.11 -0.56 -2.54
C GLY A 8 10.72 -1.09 -2.86
N PRO A 9 9.62 -0.40 -2.45
CA PRO A 9 8.26 -0.82 -2.81
C PRO A 9 8.03 -0.88 -4.32
N ALA A 10 8.47 0.15 -5.05
CA ALA A 10 8.29 0.23 -6.49
C ALA A 10 9.04 -0.89 -7.22
N PHE A 11 10.31 -1.12 -6.87
CA PHE A 11 11.13 -2.19 -7.43
C PHE A 11 10.58 -3.57 -7.09
N PHE A 12 10.14 -3.78 -5.85
CA PHE A 12 9.58 -5.05 -5.44
C PHE A 12 8.30 -5.38 -6.22
N ILE A 13 7.38 -4.42 -6.35
CA ILE A 13 6.16 -4.61 -7.14
C ILE A 13 6.50 -4.84 -8.61
N TRP A 14 7.43 -4.09 -9.17
CA TRP A 14 7.86 -4.30 -10.56
C TRP A 14 8.43 -5.71 -10.77
N PHE A 15 9.31 -6.16 -9.87
CA PHE A 15 9.87 -7.51 -9.88
C PHE A 15 8.78 -8.58 -9.75
N TYR A 16 7.81 -8.37 -8.86
CA TYR A 16 6.66 -9.26 -8.72
C TYR A 16 5.86 -9.35 -10.03
N LEU A 17 5.59 -8.23 -10.69
CA LEU A 17 4.85 -8.21 -11.95
C LEU A 17 5.61 -8.91 -13.08
N GLU A 18 6.93 -8.73 -13.15
CA GLU A 18 7.78 -9.42 -14.14
C GLU A 18 7.82 -10.95 -13.96
N THR A 19 7.72 -11.43 -12.72
CA THR A 19 7.89 -12.86 -12.41
C THR A 19 6.57 -13.62 -12.25
N GLN A 20 5.51 -12.95 -11.80
CA GLN A 20 4.23 -13.57 -11.42
C GLN A 20 3.02 -12.96 -12.17
N GLY A 21 3.20 -11.85 -12.89
CA GLY A 21 2.11 -11.14 -13.57
C GLY A 21 1.72 -11.79 -14.91
N LEU A 22 0.76 -12.73 -14.90
CA LEU A 22 0.29 -13.41 -16.11
C LEU A 22 -0.22 -12.48 -17.23
N ALA A 23 -0.74 -11.29 -16.88
CA ALA A 23 -1.25 -10.28 -17.81
C ALA A 23 -0.31 -9.06 -17.94
N TRP A 24 0.96 -9.21 -17.56
CA TRP A 24 1.91 -8.10 -17.51
C TRP A 24 2.41 -7.71 -18.91
N ASP A 25 2.14 -6.46 -19.28
CA ASP A 25 2.72 -5.80 -20.45
C ASP A 25 3.59 -4.64 -19.97
N ARG A 26 4.89 -4.71 -20.25
CA ARG A 26 5.88 -3.72 -19.80
C ARG A 26 5.59 -2.30 -20.27
N ARG A 27 5.12 -2.11 -21.51
CA ARG A 27 4.87 -0.77 -22.07
C ARG A 27 3.64 -0.14 -21.43
N LYS A 28 2.55 -0.92 -21.31
CA LYS A 28 1.34 -0.48 -20.61
C LYS A 28 1.59 -0.27 -19.11
N GLY A 29 2.41 -1.15 -18.52
CA GLY A 29 2.88 -1.09 -17.15
C GLY A 29 3.63 0.20 -16.84
N LEU A 30 4.63 0.55 -17.65
CA LEU A 30 5.39 1.79 -17.51
C LEU A 30 4.50 3.03 -17.60
N LYS A 31 3.57 3.07 -18.57
CA LYS A 31 2.61 4.17 -18.70
C LYS A 31 1.74 4.29 -17.44
N THR A 32 1.21 3.18 -16.94
CA THR A 32 0.36 3.14 -15.74
C THR A 32 1.14 3.56 -14.49
N PHE A 33 2.38 3.12 -14.36
CA PHE A 33 3.29 3.51 -13.29
C PHE A 33 3.56 5.02 -13.28
N LEU A 34 3.94 5.58 -14.42
CA LEU A 34 4.16 7.03 -14.56
C LEU A 34 2.89 7.83 -14.27
N SER A 35 1.73 7.32 -14.71
CA SER A 35 0.43 7.94 -14.38
C SER A 35 0.16 7.94 -12.88
N GLY A 36 0.49 6.86 -12.19
CA GLY A 36 0.41 6.76 -10.73
C GLY A 36 1.28 7.78 -10.02
N ALA A 37 2.55 7.90 -10.43
CA ALA A 37 3.47 8.90 -9.87
C ALA A 37 2.99 10.34 -10.09
N LEU A 38 2.49 10.66 -11.28
CA LEU A 38 2.00 12.00 -11.59
C LEU A 38 0.71 12.35 -10.84
N LEU A 39 -0.26 11.44 -10.79
CA LEU A 39 -1.56 11.71 -10.18
C LEU A 39 -1.53 11.70 -8.66
N THR A 40 -0.54 11.06 -8.06
CA THR A 40 -0.34 11.10 -6.61
C THR A 40 0.48 12.31 -6.15
N LEU A 41 1.08 13.06 -7.09
CA LEU A 41 1.93 14.21 -6.79
C LEU A 41 1.21 15.35 -6.05
N PRO A 42 -0.05 15.73 -6.35
CA PRO A 42 -0.78 16.73 -5.56
C PRO A 42 -0.95 16.31 -4.09
N PHE A 43 -1.04 15.01 -3.83
CA PHE A 43 -1.21 14.48 -2.47
C PHE A 43 0.06 14.57 -1.64
N PHE A 44 1.23 14.79 -2.26
CA PHE A 44 2.47 15.19 -1.56
C PHE A 44 2.23 16.40 -0.66
N PHE A 45 1.54 17.42 -1.16
CA PHE A 45 1.27 18.66 -0.43
C PHE A 45 0.19 18.44 0.64
N ILE A 46 -0.88 17.72 0.29
CA ILE A 46 -1.98 17.42 1.22
C ILE A 46 -1.47 16.61 2.42
N HIS A 47 -0.68 15.56 2.18
CA HIS A 47 -0.09 14.76 3.23
C HIS A 47 0.81 15.60 4.17
N GLY A 48 1.51 16.60 3.61
CA GLY A 48 2.29 17.55 4.39
C GLY A 48 1.47 18.42 5.34
N ILE A 49 0.30 18.89 4.90
CA ILE A 49 -0.62 19.67 5.73
C ILE A 49 -1.12 18.82 6.91
N PHE A 50 -1.56 17.58 6.64
CA PHE A 50 -2.03 16.67 7.70
C PHE A 50 -0.94 16.31 8.71
N LEU A 51 0.32 16.17 8.28
CA LEU A 51 1.44 15.97 9.19
C LEU A 51 1.64 17.18 10.13
N SER A 52 1.53 18.40 9.62
CA SER A 52 1.70 19.62 10.43
C SER A 52 0.57 19.90 11.43
N LEU A 53 -0.63 19.37 11.18
CA LEU A 53 -1.81 19.61 12.03
C LEU A 53 -1.89 18.68 13.26
N GLY A 54 -1.06 17.63 13.36
CA GLY A 54 -1.11 16.65 14.44
C GLY A 54 0.00 16.83 15.47
N SER A 55 -0.31 17.24 16.70
CA SER A 55 0.68 17.30 17.79
C SER A 55 1.31 15.92 18.07
N ILE A 56 2.59 15.92 18.46
CA ILE A 56 3.39 14.71 18.74
C ILE A 56 3.03 14.11 20.13
N SER A 57 2.31 14.84 20.97
CA SER A 57 1.93 14.47 22.35
C SER A 57 0.82 13.41 22.47
N ALA A 58 0.59 12.60 21.43
CA ALA A 58 -0.44 11.56 21.46
C ALA A 58 0.08 10.30 22.15
N GLU A 59 -0.61 9.83 23.19
CA GLU A 59 -0.34 8.55 23.85
C GLU A 59 -1.46 7.53 23.63
N GLY A 60 -1.15 6.24 23.82
CA GLY A 60 -2.11 5.14 23.75
C GLY A 60 -2.84 5.07 22.40
N TRP A 61 -4.18 5.01 22.45
CA TRP A 61 -5.03 4.89 21.25
C TRP A 61 -4.85 6.04 20.25
N LYS A 62 -4.55 7.26 20.72
CA LYS A 62 -4.34 8.41 19.85
C LYS A 62 -3.06 8.25 19.01
N LEU A 63 -2.01 7.64 19.59
CA LEU A 63 -0.76 7.34 18.89
C LEU A 63 -0.97 6.27 17.81
N PHE A 64 -1.73 5.22 18.14
CA PHE A 64 -2.14 4.19 17.18
C PHE A 64 -2.94 4.80 16.03
N ALA A 65 -4.00 5.55 16.33
CA ALA A 65 -4.88 6.13 15.33
C ALA A 65 -4.14 7.11 14.40
N LYS A 66 -3.23 7.92 14.94
CA LYS A 66 -2.37 8.81 14.16
C LYS A 66 -1.48 8.03 13.18
N GLY A 67 -0.80 7.00 13.67
CA GLY A 67 0.07 6.15 12.84
C GLY A 67 -0.70 5.37 11.78
N PHE A 68 -1.82 4.76 12.16
CA PHE A 68 -2.71 4.07 11.24
C PHE A 68 -3.24 5.00 10.14
N PHE A 69 -3.68 6.20 10.52
CA PHE A 69 -4.24 7.16 9.56
C PHE A 69 -3.17 7.70 8.60
N LEU A 70 -2.03 8.15 9.12
CA LEU A 70 -0.98 8.78 8.33
C LEU A 70 -0.17 7.78 7.51
N ASP A 71 0.24 6.65 8.10
CA ASP A 71 1.19 5.74 7.45
C ASP A 71 0.50 4.71 6.55
N GLN A 72 -0.80 4.46 6.75
CA GLN A 72 -1.52 3.36 6.09
C GLN A 72 -2.75 3.85 5.35
N PHE A 73 -3.70 4.47 6.06
CA PHE A 73 -4.98 4.82 5.47
C PHE A 73 -4.86 5.92 4.40
N LEU A 74 -4.16 7.02 4.69
CA LEU A 74 -3.99 8.12 3.74
C LEU A 74 -3.26 7.69 2.45
N PRO A 75 -2.08 7.02 2.50
CA PRO A 75 -1.42 6.51 1.31
C PRO A 75 -2.32 5.62 0.45
N LEU A 76 -3.04 4.69 1.08
CA LEU A 76 -3.95 3.79 0.38
C LEU A 76 -5.10 4.57 -0.27
N LEU A 77 -5.70 5.51 0.44
CA LEU A 77 -6.80 6.33 -0.04
C LEU A 77 -6.38 7.18 -1.25
N TYR A 78 -5.20 7.81 -1.21
CA TYR A 78 -4.68 8.62 -2.31
C TYR A 78 -4.44 7.80 -3.57
N ILE A 79 -3.84 6.63 -3.42
CA ILE A 79 -3.59 5.71 -4.54
C ILE A 79 -4.92 5.22 -5.12
N LEU A 80 -5.89 4.84 -4.28
CA LEU A 80 -7.22 4.41 -4.72
C LEU A 80 -7.97 5.53 -5.45
N ALA A 81 -8.00 6.74 -4.89
CA ALA A 81 -8.67 7.89 -5.49
C ALA A 81 -8.05 8.25 -6.85
N GLY A 82 -6.72 8.32 -6.93
CA GLY A 82 -5.99 8.57 -8.17
C GLY A 82 -6.27 7.48 -9.21
N TYR A 83 -6.28 6.21 -8.80
CA TYR A 83 -6.54 5.08 -9.67
C TYR A 83 -7.95 5.12 -10.26
N VAL A 84 -8.98 5.29 -9.40
CA VAL A 84 -10.38 5.35 -9.82
C VAL A 84 -10.60 6.54 -10.76
N TRP A 85 -10.02 7.70 -10.44
CA TRP A 85 -10.13 8.89 -11.28
C TRP A 85 -9.55 8.70 -12.69
N TRP A 86 -8.34 8.13 -12.77
CA TRP A 86 -7.62 7.91 -14.03
C TRP A 86 -8.29 6.84 -14.89
N HIS A 87 -8.70 5.74 -14.28
CA HIS A 87 -9.26 4.60 -14.99
C HIS A 87 -10.79 4.62 -15.10
N ARG A 88 -11.47 5.71 -14.70
CA ARG A 88 -12.94 5.82 -14.66
C ARG A 88 -13.68 5.37 -15.93
N LYS A 89 -13.07 5.52 -17.11
CA LYS A 89 -13.67 5.14 -18.40
C LYS A 89 -13.39 3.69 -18.83
N GLY A 90 -12.57 2.95 -18.09
CA GLY A 90 -12.10 1.61 -18.45
C GLY A 90 -11.92 0.71 -17.23
N ILE A 91 -12.87 0.77 -16.29
CA ILE A 91 -12.81 0.02 -15.03
C ILE A 91 -13.18 -1.46 -15.24
N MET A 92 -14.05 -1.77 -16.19
CA MET A 92 -14.53 -3.13 -16.45
C MET A 92 -13.52 -3.90 -17.30
N ILE A 93 -12.52 -4.50 -16.65
CA ILE A 93 -11.51 -5.39 -17.25
C ILE A 93 -11.29 -6.61 -16.34
N SER A 94 -10.78 -7.71 -16.89
CA SER A 94 -10.61 -8.96 -16.13
C SER A 94 -9.87 -8.74 -14.79
N ILE A 95 -10.23 -9.51 -13.75
CA ILE A 95 -9.65 -9.35 -12.41
C ILE A 95 -8.11 -9.41 -12.43
N PRO A 96 -7.45 -10.35 -13.14
CA PRO A 96 -5.99 -10.38 -13.20
C PRO A 96 -5.39 -9.10 -13.81
N GLU A 97 -5.99 -8.55 -14.87
CA GLU A 97 -5.53 -7.28 -15.45
C GLU A 97 -5.77 -6.11 -14.50
N GLN A 98 -6.91 -6.09 -13.80
CA GLN A 98 -7.24 -5.06 -12.82
C GLN A 98 -6.23 -5.01 -11.68
N VAL A 99 -5.85 -6.19 -11.16
CA VAL A 99 -4.83 -6.36 -10.12
C VAL A 99 -3.47 -5.88 -10.61
N VAL A 100 -3.00 -6.35 -11.77
CA VAL A 100 -1.72 -5.95 -12.36
C VAL A 100 -1.68 -4.43 -12.60
N ARG A 101 -2.77 -3.86 -13.13
CA ARG A 101 -2.90 -2.42 -13.38
C ARG A 101 -2.86 -1.63 -12.08
N PHE A 102 -3.55 -2.07 -11.03
CA PHE A 102 -3.54 -1.40 -9.73
C PHE A 102 -2.16 -1.45 -9.09
N LEU A 103 -1.49 -2.60 -9.10
CA LEU A 103 -0.14 -2.74 -8.55
C LEU A 103 0.85 -1.83 -9.27
N ALA A 104 0.84 -1.80 -10.61
CA ALA A 104 1.70 -0.91 -11.39
C ALA A 104 1.42 0.58 -11.08
N PHE A 105 0.14 0.96 -11.01
CA PHE A 105 -0.26 2.32 -10.66
C PHE A 105 0.20 2.70 -9.25
N GLY A 106 -0.10 1.85 -8.28
CA GLY A 106 0.23 2.07 -6.87
C GLY A 106 1.73 2.10 -6.60
N ALA A 107 2.52 1.27 -7.29
CA ALA A 107 3.98 1.32 -7.23
C ALA A 107 4.54 2.69 -7.63
N GLY A 108 4.00 3.29 -8.70
CA GLY A 108 4.35 4.66 -9.09
C GLY A 108 3.83 5.68 -8.07
N GLY A 109 2.61 5.46 -7.58
CA GLY A 109 1.96 6.33 -6.60
C GLY A 109 2.67 6.41 -5.24
N LEU A 110 3.39 5.36 -4.85
CA LEU A 110 4.18 5.34 -3.62
C LEU A 110 5.43 6.23 -3.70
N ILE A 111 5.93 6.59 -4.89
CA ILE A 111 7.17 7.37 -5.00
C ILE A 111 7.02 8.78 -4.42
N PRO A 112 6.01 9.59 -4.81
CA PRO A 112 5.80 10.89 -4.18
C PRO A 112 5.51 10.78 -2.68
N ILE A 113 4.78 9.73 -2.26
CA ILE A 113 4.47 9.48 -0.84
C ILE A 113 5.77 9.21 -0.07
N ALA A 114 6.62 8.32 -0.57
CA ALA A 114 7.92 7.99 0.01
C ALA A 114 8.83 9.22 0.08
N PHE A 115 8.85 10.04 -0.97
CA PHE A 115 9.61 11.28 -1.00
C PHE A 115 9.11 12.27 0.06
N ARG A 116 7.78 12.39 0.26
CA ARG A 116 7.21 13.24 1.31
C ARG A 116 7.59 12.74 2.70
N THR A 117 7.40 11.45 2.94
CA THR A 117 7.72 10.81 4.22
C THR A 117 9.18 11.10 4.57
N HIS A 118 10.10 10.86 3.62
CA HIS A 118 11.52 11.16 3.78
C HIS A 118 11.81 12.62 4.17
N LEU A 119 11.14 13.59 3.55
CA LEU A 119 11.37 15.02 3.83
C LEU A 119 10.82 15.48 5.19
N SER A 120 9.85 14.76 5.76
CA SER A 120 9.27 15.07 7.08
C SER A 120 10.04 14.47 8.27
N PHE A 121 11.24 13.90 8.02
CA PHE A 121 12.01 13.16 9.01
C PHE A 121 12.72 14.06 10.04
N HIS A 122 12.71 13.64 11.31
CA HIS A 122 13.33 14.39 12.41
C HIS A 122 14.48 13.68 13.16
N GLY A 123 14.96 12.51 12.71
CA GLY A 123 16.23 11.95 13.21
C GLY A 123 16.30 10.42 13.33
N TRP A 124 17.47 9.91 13.76
CA TRP A 124 17.84 8.48 13.72
C TRP A 124 16.87 7.51 14.42
N GLU A 125 16.11 7.96 15.43
CA GLU A 125 15.13 7.15 16.15
C GLU A 125 13.94 6.71 15.29
N GLU A 126 13.58 7.51 14.28
CA GLU A 126 12.60 7.17 13.24
C GLU A 126 13.23 6.28 12.14
N GLY A 127 14.57 6.23 12.04
CA GLY A 127 15.30 5.60 10.93
C GLY A 127 15.08 4.08 10.81
N PHE A 128 14.92 3.36 11.92
CA PHE A 128 14.60 1.93 11.88
C PHE A 128 13.13 1.66 11.47
N GLN A 129 12.24 2.63 11.67
CA GLN A 129 10.82 2.59 11.28
C GLN A 129 10.67 2.62 9.75
N TYR A 130 11.61 3.29 9.07
CA TYR A 130 11.72 3.38 7.61
C TYR A 130 12.11 2.07 6.92
N LEU A 131 12.61 1.07 7.66
CA LEU A 131 12.78 -0.26 7.10
C LEU A 131 11.46 -1.02 7.04
N LEU A 132 10.55 -0.78 7.99
CA LEU A 132 9.27 -1.50 8.09
C LEU A 132 8.17 -0.89 7.22
N ILE A 133 8.15 0.44 7.08
CA ILE A 133 7.16 1.17 6.28
C ILE A 133 7.06 0.65 4.83
N PRO A 134 8.18 0.40 4.10
CA PRO A 134 8.12 -0.23 2.78
C PRO A 134 7.36 -1.55 2.73
N PHE A 135 7.57 -2.44 3.70
CA PHE A 135 6.86 -3.72 3.78
C PHE A 135 5.37 -3.53 4.07
N VAL A 136 5.02 -2.54 4.90
CA VAL A 136 3.62 -2.17 5.12
C VAL A 136 3.00 -1.69 3.82
N TRP A 137 3.62 -0.74 3.12
CA TRP A 137 3.09 -0.18 1.87
C TRP A 137 2.93 -1.22 0.76
N ILE A 138 3.87 -2.16 0.62
CA ILE A 138 3.71 -3.27 -0.33
C ILE A 138 2.45 -4.09 0.01
N GLN A 139 2.22 -4.38 1.29
CA GLN A 139 1.01 -5.09 1.73
C GLN A 139 -0.26 -4.27 1.49
N LEU A 140 -0.22 -2.94 1.68
CA LEU A 140 -1.33 -2.05 1.32
C LEU A 140 -1.67 -2.15 -0.17
N LEU A 141 -0.67 -2.20 -1.04
CA LEU A 141 -0.88 -2.36 -2.47
C LEU A 141 -1.54 -3.69 -2.81
N TYR A 142 -1.14 -4.78 -2.16
CA TYR A 142 -1.79 -6.09 -2.33
C TYR A 142 -3.26 -6.07 -1.88
N VAL A 143 -3.54 -5.55 -0.70
CA VAL A 143 -4.92 -5.42 -0.21
C VAL A 143 -5.76 -4.51 -1.13
N GLY A 144 -5.19 -3.38 -1.57
CA GLY A 144 -5.83 -2.47 -2.51
C GLY A 144 -6.12 -3.14 -3.86
N ALA A 145 -5.16 -3.90 -4.40
CA ALA A 145 -5.31 -4.58 -5.68
C ALA A 145 -6.43 -5.63 -5.64
N LEU A 146 -6.50 -6.43 -4.57
CA LEU A 146 -7.59 -7.39 -4.38
C LEU A 146 -8.94 -6.69 -4.20
N SER A 147 -8.98 -5.65 -3.38
CA SER A 147 -10.22 -4.90 -3.12
C SER A 147 -10.77 -4.32 -4.43
N VAL A 148 -9.92 -3.69 -5.22
CA VAL A 148 -10.27 -3.12 -6.53
C VAL A 148 -10.66 -4.21 -7.53
N GLY A 149 -9.93 -5.34 -7.58
CA GLY A 149 -10.26 -6.47 -8.45
C GLY A 149 -11.65 -7.04 -8.17
N VAL A 150 -11.95 -7.29 -6.90
CA VAL A 150 -13.19 -7.96 -6.45
C VAL A 150 -14.39 -7.00 -6.50
N TRP A 151 -14.19 -5.71 -6.17
CA TRP A 151 -15.24 -4.68 -6.17
C TRP A 151 -15.92 -4.49 -7.52
N PHE A 152 -15.18 -4.57 -8.64
CA PHE A 152 -15.75 -4.35 -9.96
C PHE A 152 -16.31 -5.61 -10.63
N PHE A 153 -15.97 -6.82 -10.15
CA PHE A 153 -16.35 -8.07 -10.81
C PHE A 153 -17.37 -8.94 -10.07
N THR A 154 -17.35 -9.02 -8.73
CA THR A 154 -18.10 -10.07 -8.02
C THR A 154 -19.39 -9.57 -7.33
N VAL A 155 -20.61 -9.80 -7.83
CA VAL A 155 -21.85 -9.29 -7.15
C VAL A 155 -22.19 -10.02 -5.81
N ARG A 156 -21.25 -10.78 -5.24
CA ARG A 156 -21.46 -11.77 -4.17
C ARG A 156 -20.91 -11.34 -2.81
N TRP A 157 -21.28 -12.10 -1.78
CA TRP A 157 -20.75 -12.01 -0.40
C TRP A 157 -19.21 -11.96 -0.32
N GLU A 158 -18.54 -12.51 -1.32
CA GLU A 158 -17.09 -12.48 -1.51
C GLU A 158 -16.50 -11.05 -1.46
N ARG A 159 -17.21 -10.03 -1.97
CA ARG A 159 -16.78 -8.61 -1.85
C ARG A 159 -16.61 -8.20 -0.40
N PHE A 160 -17.60 -8.50 0.44
CA PHE A 160 -17.61 -8.11 1.84
C PHE A 160 -16.57 -8.89 2.64
N LEU A 161 -16.35 -10.17 2.30
CA LEU A 161 -15.30 -10.97 2.92
C LEU A 161 -13.90 -10.43 2.60
N VAL A 162 -13.62 -10.12 1.35
CA VAL A 162 -12.29 -9.60 0.94
C VAL A 162 -12.04 -8.22 1.53
N ILE A 163 -13.03 -7.33 1.52
CA ILE A 163 -12.92 -5.99 2.12
C ILE A 163 -12.79 -6.10 3.65
N GLY A 164 -13.62 -6.93 4.29
CA GLY A 164 -13.57 -7.15 5.74
C GLY A 164 -12.23 -7.74 6.20
N ALA A 165 -11.74 -8.75 5.50
CA ALA A 165 -10.41 -9.33 5.75
C ALA A 165 -9.30 -8.29 5.49
N GLY A 166 -9.43 -7.48 4.44
CA GLY A 166 -8.53 -6.37 4.15
C GLY A 166 -8.48 -5.35 5.28
N ILE A 167 -9.63 -4.91 5.81
CA ILE A 167 -9.71 -3.98 6.94
C ILE A 167 -9.09 -4.60 8.20
N GLY A 168 -9.42 -5.86 8.50
CA GLY A 168 -8.80 -6.58 9.62
C GLY A 168 -7.28 -6.66 9.50
N TRP A 169 -6.77 -6.90 8.29
CA TRP A 169 -5.34 -6.91 8.00
C TRP A 169 -4.69 -5.54 8.18
N LEU A 170 -5.31 -4.48 7.67
CA LEU A 170 -4.85 -3.10 7.91
C LEU A 170 -4.74 -2.81 9.40
N PHE A 171 -5.74 -3.22 10.18
CA PHE A 171 -5.74 -3.02 11.62
C PHE A 171 -4.56 -3.75 12.31
N LEU A 172 -4.27 -4.98 11.90
CA LEU A 172 -3.09 -5.73 12.37
C LEU A 172 -1.77 -5.05 12.00
N LEU A 173 -1.64 -4.52 10.78
CA LEU A 173 -0.48 -3.73 10.37
C LEU A 173 -0.35 -2.45 11.20
N GLY A 174 -1.48 -1.81 11.53
CA GLY A 174 -1.56 -0.68 12.46
C GLY A 174 -0.95 -1.01 13.82
N TRP A 175 -1.25 -2.20 14.35
CA TRP A 175 -0.69 -2.67 15.61
C TRP A 175 0.82 -2.89 15.53
N GLY A 176 1.32 -3.46 14.43
CA GLY A 176 2.76 -3.55 14.18
C GLY A 176 3.43 -2.17 14.23
N GLY A 177 2.85 -1.18 13.55
CA GLY A 177 3.35 0.20 13.56
C GLY A 177 3.28 0.87 14.95
N TYR A 178 2.25 0.57 15.74
CA TYR A 178 2.11 1.07 17.11
C TYR A 178 3.12 0.44 18.07
N LEU A 179 3.28 -0.89 18.04
CA LEU A 179 4.23 -1.63 18.87
C LEU A 179 5.65 -1.13 18.68
N TYR A 180 6.01 -0.77 17.44
CA TYR A 180 7.29 -0.14 17.16
C TYR A 180 7.45 1.20 17.91
N ARG A 181 6.42 2.05 17.91
CA ARG A 181 6.43 3.38 18.55
C ARG A 181 6.51 3.33 20.07
N VAL A 182 5.92 2.31 20.69
CA VAL A 182 6.02 2.08 22.15
C VAL A 182 7.25 1.24 22.53
N ASN A 183 8.26 1.18 21.66
CA ASN A 183 9.55 0.52 21.86
C ASN A 183 9.53 -1.01 21.95
N LEU A 184 8.42 -1.67 21.57
CA LEU A 184 8.32 -3.13 21.40
C LEU A 184 8.74 -3.55 19.98
N ARG A 185 9.95 -3.11 19.58
CA ARG A 185 10.42 -3.17 18.18
C ARG A 185 10.54 -4.59 17.65
N PHE A 186 11.07 -5.53 18.43
CA PHE A 186 11.25 -6.92 18.01
C PHE A 186 9.91 -7.59 17.63
N VAL A 187 8.86 -7.36 18.42
CA VAL A 187 7.52 -7.89 18.17
C VAL A 187 6.92 -7.26 16.91
N ALA A 188 7.08 -5.94 16.73
CA ALA A 188 6.64 -5.24 15.53
C ALA A 188 7.30 -5.79 14.25
N TRP A 189 8.59 -6.12 14.30
CA TRP A 189 9.33 -6.74 13.20
C TRP A 189 8.77 -8.11 12.83
N ILE A 190 8.55 -8.99 13.81
CA ILE A 190 7.97 -10.32 13.58
C ILE A 190 6.60 -10.18 12.92
N LEU A 191 5.76 -9.28 13.43
CA LEU A 191 4.42 -9.05 12.88
C LEU A 191 4.49 -8.58 11.43
N ILE A 192 5.24 -7.51 11.13
CA ILE A 192 5.25 -6.91 9.80
C ILE A 192 5.98 -7.79 8.76
N LEU A 193 7.10 -8.41 9.13
CA LEU A 193 7.82 -9.30 8.21
C LEU A 193 7.09 -10.63 8.03
N GLY A 194 6.58 -11.22 9.11
CA GLY A 194 5.79 -12.45 9.04
C GLY A 194 4.53 -12.25 8.20
N SER A 195 3.85 -11.11 8.38
CA SER A 195 2.69 -10.73 7.59
C SER A 195 3.06 -10.50 6.11
N PHE A 196 4.19 -9.85 5.84
CA PHE A 196 4.71 -9.66 4.48
C PHE A 196 5.02 -10.99 3.78
N VAL A 197 5.72 -11.91 4.45
CA VAL A 197 6.04 -13.24 3.91
C VAL A 197 4.76 -14.01 3.64
N ALA A 198 3.80 -14.00 4.58
CA ALA A 198 2.50 -14.63 4.40
C ALA A 198 1.76 -14.02 3.20
N ALA A 199 1.72 -12.69 3.08
CA ALA A 199 1.09 -12.01 1.96
C ALA A 199 1.74 -12.38 0.63
N GLY A 200 3.07 -12.40 0.54
CA GLY A 200 3.80 -12.79 -0.66
C GLY A 200 3.50 -14.23 -1.12
N ILE A 201 3.23 -15.14 -0.20
CA ILE A 201 2.89 -16.54 -0.50
C ILE A 201 1.40 -16.71 -0.82
N VAL A 202 0.52 -16.02 -0.08
CA VAL A 202 -0.94 -16.19 -0.17
C VAL A 202 -1.52 -15.40 -1.34
N PHE A 203 -1.03 -14.19 -1.59
CA PHE A 203 -1.58 -13.29 -2.60
C PHE A 203 -1.62 -13.90 -4.02
N PRO A 204 -0.56 -14.55 -4.55
CA PRO A 204 -0.62 -15.22 -5.85
C PRO A 204 -1.71 -16.30 -5.90
N LYS A 205 -1.84 -17.10 -4.84
CA LYS A 205 -2.84 -18.18 -4.73
C LYS A 205 -4.27 -17.63 -4.70
N VAL A 206 -4.47 -16.49 -4.02
CA VAL A 206 -5.77 -15.82 -3.98
C VAL A 206 -6.14 -15.28 -5.36
N ILE A 207 -5.21 -14.63 -6.07
CA ILE A 207 -5.46 -14.15 -7.44
C ILE A 207 -5.83 -15.31 -8.37
N GLU A 208 -5.10 -16.41 -8.29
CA GLU A 208 -5.38 -17.59 -9.11
C GLU A 208 -6.79 -18.13 -8.87
N ARG A 209 -7.23 -18.23 -7.60
CA ARG A 209 -8.61 -18.63 -7.29
C ARG A 209 -9.65 -17.64 -7.78
N VAL A 210 -9.38 -16.35 -7.60
CA VAL A 210 -10.34 -15.29 -7.97
C VAL A 210 -10.43 -15.11 -9.49
N LYS A 211 -9.41 -15.50 -10.27
CA LYS A 211 -9.46 -15.50 -11.75
C LYS A 211 -10.64 -16.30 -12.32
N TYR A 212 -11.13 -17.30 -11.59
CA TYR A 212 -12.20 -18.21 -12.02
C TYR A 212 -13.59 -17.84 -11.46
N LEU A 213 -13.70 -16.74 -10.71
CA LEU A 213 -14.95 -16.18 -10.18
C LEU A 213 -15.51 -15.10 -11.09
#